data_AF-A0A317YM48-F1
#
_entry.id   AF-A0A317YM48-F1
#
_cell.length_a   1.000
_cell.length_b   1.000
_cell.length_c   1.000
_cell.angle_alpha   90.00
_cell.angle_beta   90.00
_cell.angle_gamma   90.00
#
_symmetry.space_group_name_H-M   'P 1'
#
loop_
_entity.id
_entity.type
_entity.pdbx_description
1 polymer ?
#
loop_
_entity_poly.entity_id
_entity_poly.type
_entity_poly.pdbx_seq_one_letter_code
_entity_poly.pdbx_strand_id
1 'polypeptide(L)' 'MNTNDAIKILKENGLKYTDKRKDMLDIFVEEDKYINAKYIQQVMDENYPGISFDTIYR' A
#
# COMPACT_ATOMS: atom_id res chain seq x y z
N MET A 1 10.11 -3.28 10.50
CA MET A 1 9.66 -4.16 9.41
C MET A 1 9.76 -3.36 8.13
N ASN A 2 10.41 -3.88 7.08
CA ASN A 2 10.47 -3.21 5.78
C ASN A 2 9.43 -3.79 4.80
N THR A 3 9.32 -3.21 3.61
CA THR A 3 8.36 -3.63 2.59
C THR A 3 8.55 -5.09 2.14
N ASN A 4 9.79 -5.57 2.07
CA ASN A 4 10.07 -6.96 1.67
C ASN A 4 9.60 -7.95 2.74
N ASP A 5 9.76 -7.62 4.02
CA ASP A 5 9.23 -8.41 5.13
C ASP A 5 7.70 -8.50 5.06
N ALA A 6 7.03 -7.35 4.83
CA ALA A 6 5.59 -7.29 4.69
C ALA A 6 5.07 -8.10 3.48
N ILE A 7 5.74 -8.00 2.33
CA ILE A 7 5.41 -8.79 1.13
C ILE A 7 5.56 -10.30 1.41
N LYS A 8 6.59 -10.69 2.15
CA LYS A 8 6.79 -12.10 2.53
C LYS A 8 5.61 -12.60 3.36
N ILE A 9 5.15 -11.83 4.35
CA ILE A 9 3.98 -12.16 5.16
C ILE A 9 2.73 -12.29 4.27
N LEU A 10 2.49 -11.38 3.33
CA LEU A 10 1.37 -11.47 2.40
C LEU A 10 1.39 -12.79 1.61
N LYS A 11 2.55 -13.18 1.09
CA LYS A 11 2.73 -14.42 0.33
C LYS A 11 2.50 -15.67 1.18
N GLU A 12 3.03 -15.70 2.40
CA GLU A 12 2.84 -16.81 3.35
C GLU A 12 1.36 -16.99 3.71
N ASN A 13 0.57 -15.91 3.68
CA ASN A 13 -0.88 -15.94 3.89
C ASN A 13 -1.70 -16.15 2.60
N GLY A 14 -1.05 -16.48 1.47
CA GLY A 14 -1.73 -16.71 0.19
C GLY A 14 -2.31 -15.45 -0.47
N LEU A 15 -1.93 -14.26 -0.01
CA LEU A 15 -2.37 -13.00 -0.59
C LEU A 15 -1.51 -12.65 -1.80
N LYS A 16 -2.19 -12.35 -2.92
CA LYS A 16 -1.54 -12.01 -4.19
C LYS A 16 -0.67 -10.75 -4.04
N TYR A 17 0.57 -10.85 -4.53
CA TYR A 17 1.42 -9.68 -4.75
C TYR A 17 0.88 -8.83 -5.90
N THR A 18 0.80 -7.52 -5.69
CA THR A 18 0.55 -6.53 -6.75
C THR A 18 1.43 -5.31 -6.50
N ASP A 19 1.78 -4.60 -7.56
CA ASP A 19 2.63 -3.40 -7.44
C ASP A 19 1.93 -2.32 -6.59
N LYS A 20 0.60 -2.16 -6.73
CA LYS A 20 -0.20 -1.28 -5.87
C LYS A 20 -0.08 -1.61 -4.38
N ARG A 21 -0.07 -2.90 -4.00
CA ARG A 21 0.09 -3.32 -2.61
C ARG A 21 1.51 -3.05 -2.11
N LYS A 22 2.52 -3.28 -2.95
CA LYS A 22 3.89 -2.93 -2.62
C LYS A 22 4.04 -1.43 -2.38
N ASP A 23 3.56 -0.60 -3.28
CA ASP A 23 3.70 0.85 -3.17
C ASP A 23 2.91 1.39 -1.97
N MET A 24 1.74 0.83 -1.68
CA MET A 24 1.01 1.15 -0.45
C MET A 24 1.78 0.77 0.82
N LEU A 25 2.45 -0.40 0.83
CA LEU A 25 3.31 -0.80 1.93
C LEU A 25 4.53 0.12 2.07
N ASP A 26 5.11 0.58 0.96
CA ASP A 26 6.20 1.55 0.97
C ASP A 26 5.76 2.86 1.68
N ILE A 27 4.55 3.37 1.39
CA ILE A 27 3.98 4.54 2.09
C ILE A 27 3.89 4.30 3.61
N PHE A 28 3.41 3.13 4.04
CA PHE A 28 3.32 2.81 5.47
C PHE A 28 4.68 2.63 6.15
N VAL A 29 5.72 2.25 5.41
CA VAL A 29 7.09 2.09 5.94
C VAL A 29 7.78 3.45 6.09
N GLU A 30 7.46 4.41 5.21
CA GLU A 30 8.03 5.76 5.22
C GLU A 30 7.37 6.70 6.26
N GLU A 31 6.09 6.48 6.57
CA GLU A 31 5.34 7.32 7.51
C GLU A 31 5.54 6.88 8.97
N ASP A 32 5.85 7.84 9.85
CA ASP A 32 6.11 7.62 11.28
C ASP A 32 4.85 7.73 12.16
N LYS A 33 3.69 7.95 11.54
CA LYS A 33 2.41 8.22 12.20
C LYS A 33 1.26 7.49 11.52
N TYR A 34 0.12 7.47 12.20
CA TYR A 34 -1.12 7.01 11.58
C TYR A 34 -1.56 7.97 10.47
N ILE A 35 -1.70 7.41 9.27
CA ILE A 35 -2.18 8.11 8.08
C ILE A 35 -3.59 7.64 7.72
N ASN A 36 -4.37 8.52 7.09
CA ASN A 36 -5.71 8.18 6.62
C ASN A 36 -5.69 7.71 5.17
N ALA A 37 -6.74 6.98 4.77
CA ALA A 37 -6.86 6.44 3.41
C ALA A 37 -6.84 7.53 2.31
N LYS A 38 -7.27 8.77 2.62
CA LYS A 38 -7.30 9.86 1.64
C LYS A 38 -5.89 10.32 1.30
N TYR A 39 -5.03 10.38 2.30
CA TYR A 39 -3.60 10.65 2.10
C TYR A 39 -2.95 9.58 1.23
N ILE A 40 -3.16 8.30 1.55
CA ILE A 40 -2.63 7.18 0.76
C ILE A 40 -3.13 7.27 -0.69
N GLN A 41 -4.43 7.53 -0.90
CA GLN A 41 -4.99 7.69 -2.24
C GLN A 41 -4.29 8.82 -3.00
N GLN A 42 -4.08 9.98 -2.39
CA GLN A 42 -3.45 11.13 -3.04
C GLN A 42 -2.01 10.82 -3.47
N VAL A 43 -1.23 10.16 -2.61
CA VAL A 43 0.14 9.73 -2.94
C VAL A 43 0.13 8.70 -4.07
N MET A 44 -0.79 7.72 -4.01
CA MET A 44 -0.88 6.68 -5.03
C MET A 44 -1.42 7.19 -6.38
N ASP A 45 -2.23 8.25 -6.42
CA ASP A 45 -2.79 8.81 -7.65
C ASP A 45 -1.70 9.35 -8.60
N GLU A 46 -0.53 9.73 -8.08
CA GLU A 46 0.62 10.15 -8.88
C GLU A 46 1.12 9.04 -9.82
N ASN A 47 1.15 7.80 -9.34
CA ASN A 47 1.59 6.63 -10.10
C ASN A 47 0.43 5.81 -10.68
N TYR A 48 -0.78 5.97 -10.13
CA TYR A 48 -1.99 5.25 -10.51
C TYR A 48 -3.17 6.23 -10.69
N PRO A 49 -3.18 7.06 -11.75
CA PRO A 49 -4.21 8.07 -11.95
C PRO A 49 -5.62 7.49 -11.93
N GLY A 50 -6.50 8.07 -11.12
CA GLY A 50 -7.88 7.62 -10.92
C GLY A 50 -8.02 6.43 -9.98
N ILE A 51 -7.01 6.11 -9.16
CA ILE A 51 -7.13 5.03 -8.17
C ILE A 51 -8.28 5.32 -7.20
N SER A 52 -9.20 4.36 -7.10
CA SER A 52 -10.39 4.54 -6.29
C SER A 52 -10.07 4.43 -4.80
N PHE A 53 -10.81 5.18 -3.99
CA PHE A 53 -10.78 5.06 -2.53
C PHE A 53 -11.06 3.62 -2.08
N ASP A 54 -11.98 2.93 -2.78
CA ASP A 54 -12.27 1.50 -2.58
C ASP A 54 -11.05 0.60 -2.80
N THR A 55 -10.17 0.93 -3.76
CA THR A 55 -8.94 0.18 -4.00
C THR A 55 -7.97 0.30 -2.82
N ILE A 56 -7.99 1.41 -2.07
CA ILE A 56 -7.16 1.59 -0.88
C ILE A 56 -7.66 0.73 0.29
N TYR A 57 -8.98 0.49 0.39
CA TYR A 57 -9.57 -0.31 1.47
C TYR A 57 -9.57 -1.82 1.23
N ARG A 58 -9.40 -2.29 -0.01
CA ARG A 58 -9.40 -3.71 -0.39
C ARG A 58 -8.04 -4.39 -0.28
#